data_AF-A0A5C5VW68-F1
#
_entry.id   AF-A0A5C5VW68-F1
#
_cell.length_a   1.000
_cell.length_b   1.000
_cell.length_c   1.000
_cell.angle_alpha   90.00
_cell.angle_beta   90.00
_cell.angle_gamma   90.00
#
_symmetry.space_group_name_H-M   'P 1'
#
loop_
_entity.id
_entity.type
_entity.pdbx_description
1 polymer ?
#
loop_
_entity_poly.entity_id
_entity_poly.type
_entity_poly.pdbx_seq_one_letter_code
_entity_poly.pdbx_strand_id
1 'polypeptide(L)'
;MIRTSSRLGTGLAILLFAAGTAPAGSHLWQINEVFSNADGTIQYVEMRETMGADFEIYMLGLQITSNSSTFTFDRYLDPPTGHRHLLIATAAFAALPGAPVPDFLLPDNFLSTGGDTLVYYVYDAWTFGPLPTDGVNSLRRDGLIGPNSPTNYSGATGSINAPACSGPCGDSNCDGQVNVLDINAFVTAVSDRAAWEAKHDCSFCCANDVNADGAVNVLDINGFVNAVGSGGCSGGNPPCLP
;
A
#
# COMPACT_ATOMS: atom_id res chain seq x y z
N MET A 1 21.97 71.27 32.48
CA MET A 1 23.01 70.25 32.80
C MET A 1 22.53 69.54 34.06
N ILE A 2 22.22 68.24 34.14
CA ILE A 2 22.58 67.04 33.37
C ILE A 2 21.36 66.11 33.43
N ARG A 3 20.95 65.53 32.29
CA ARG A 3 19.91 64.49 32.21
C ARG A 3 20.53 63.15 32.61
N THR A 4 19.96 62.48 33.60
CA THR A 4 20.30 61.09 33.95
C THR A 4 19.67 60.12 32.96
N SER A 5 20.51 59.25 32.41
CA SER A 5 20.22 58.29 31.35
C SER A 5 19.59 57.01 31.90
N SER A 6 18.45 56.61 31.33
CA SER A 6 17.84 55.30 31.52
C SER A 6 18.59 54.27 30.68
N ARG A 7 19.13 53.22 31.33
CA ARG A 7 19.72 52.06 30.63
C ARG A 7 18.61 51.05 30.36
N LEU A 8 18.34 50.81 29.08
CA LEU A 8 17.56 49.66 28.59
C LEU A 8 18.38 48.39 28.88
N GLY A 9 17.86 47.49 29.73
CA GLY A 9 18.38 46.15 29.89
C GLY A 9 17.78 45.23 28.83
N THR A 10 18.59 44.75 27.90
CA THR A 10 18.20 43.76 26.89
C THR A 10 18.13 42.38 27.58
N GLY A 11 16.92 41.89 27.84
CA GLY A 11 16.71 40.53 28.33
C GLY A 11 16.92 39.51 27.21
N LEU A 12 17.93 38.65 27.34
CA LEU A 12 18.14 37.50 26.46
C LEU A 12 17.11 36.42 26.82
N ALA A 13 16.03 36.32 26.06
CA ALA A 13 15.08 35.23 26.18
C ALA A 13 15.70 33.96 25.58
N ILE A 14 16.14 33.04 26.42
CA ILE A 14 16.53 31.68 26.01
C ILE A 14 15.22 30.93 25.74
N LEU A 15 14.87 30.78 24.47
CA LEU A 15 13.87 29.81 24.01
C LEU A 15 14.45 28.41 24.21
N LEU A 16 14.10 27.75 25.32
CA LEU A 16 14.21 26.29 25.42
C LEU A 16 13.20 25.70 24.44
N PHE A 17 13.67 25.26 23.28
CA PHE A 17 12.95 24.25 22.51
C PHE A 17 12.93 22.98 23.36
N ALA A 18 11.75 22.56 23.80
CA ALA A 18 11.57 21.21 24.33
C ALA A 18 11.90 20.24 23.18
N ALA A 19 13.09 19.66 23.21
CA ALA A 19 13.43 18.55 22.33
C ALA A 19 12.44 17.43 22.64
N GLY A 20 11.59 17.08 21.68
CA GLY A 20 10.77 15.88 21.78
C GLY A 20 11.69 14.70 22.04
N THR A 21 11.37 13.88 23.05
CA THR A 21 12.06 12.62 23.28
C THR A 21 11.83 11.74 22.06
N ALA A 22 12.85 11.58 21.21
CA ALA A 22 12.84 10.51 20.22
C ALA A 22 12.87 9.19 20.99
N PRO A 23 11.91 8.27 20.80
CA PRO A 23 11.96 6.96 21.44
C PRO A 23 13.26 6.26 21.01
N ALA A 24 14.16 6.03 21.96
CA ALA A 24 15.37 5.24 21.71
C ALA A 24 14.94 3.77 21.60
N GLY A 25 15.18 3.12 20.45
CA GLY A 25 14.74 1.74 20.20
C GLY A 25 13.55 1.64 19.25
N SER A 26 13.53 2.43 18.17
CA SER A 26 12.60 2.24 17.04
C SER A 26 13.19 2.67 15.69
N HIS A 27 14.47 3.04 15.67
CA HIS A 27 15.16 3.77 14.61
C HIS A 27 16.00 2.89 13.68
N LEU A 28 16.15 1.59 13.99
CA LEU A 28 16.93 0.65 13.16
C LEU A 28 16.06 -0.19 12.23
N TRP A 29 14.73 -0.03 12.31
CA TRP A 29 13.77 -0.52 11.34
C TRP A 29 13.88 0.27 10.04
N GLN A 30 14.00 -0.44 8.93
CA GLN A 30 13.98 0.13 7.58
C GLN A 30 12.92 -0.58 6.75
N ILE A 31 12.31 0.12 5.79
CA ILE A 31 11.45 -0.51 4.80
C ILE A 31 12.33 -1.45 3.96
N ASN A 32 11.84 -2.63 3.58
CA ASN A 32 12.65 -3.66 2.92
C ASN A 32 12.03 -4.16 1.61
N GLU A 33 10.70 -4.29 1.56
CA GLU A 33 9.98 -4.80 0.41
C GLU A 33 8.57 -4.21 0.37
N VAL A 34 8.06 -3.89 -0.81
CA VAL A 34 6.71 -3.37 -1.02
C VAL A 34 6.04 -4.06 -2.19
N PHE A 35 4.73 -4.27 -2.07
CA PHE A 35 3.91 -4.93 -3.10
C PHE A 35 2.56 -4.25 -3.20
N SER A 36 2.03 -4.23 -4.41
CA SER A 36 0.63 -3.93 -4.68
C SER A 36 0.13 -4.79 -5.83
N ASN A 37 -1.08 -5.31 -5.74
CA ASN A 37 -1.80 -5.70 -6.95
C ASN A 37 -2.18 -4.44 -7.76
N ALA A 38 -2.76 -4.66 -8.94
CA ALA A 38 -3.12 -3.57 -9.84
C ALA A 38 -3.95 -2.49 -9.14
N ASP A 39 -5.05 -2.85 -8.49
CA ASP A 39 -6.02 -1.88 -7.95
C ASP A 39 -5.76 -1.41 -6.51
N GLY A 40 -4.61 -1.76 -5.91
CA GLY A 40 -4.22 -1.30 -4.58
C GLY A 40 -4.92 -1.95 -3.39
N THR A 41 -5.83 -2.89 -3.61
CA THR A 41 -6.56 -3.58 -2.52
C THR A 41 -5.75 -4.67 -1.83
N ILE A 42 -4.79 -5.27 -2.54
CA ILE A 42 -3.87 -6.27 -2.00
C ILE A 42 -2.48 -5.63 -1.95
N GLN A 43 -2.07 -5.21 -0.76
CA GLN A 43 -0.81 -4.50 -0.55
C GLN A 43 -0.08 -5.01 0.68
N TYR A 44 1.24 -4.88 0.68
CA TYR A 44 2.03 -4.95 1.90
C TYR A 44 3.25 -4.04 1.87
N VAL A 45 3.71 -3.70 3.06
CA VAL A 45 4.99 -3.10 3.37
C VAL A 45 5.70 -4.04 4.35
N GLU A 46 6.85 -4.55 3.94
CA GLU A 46 7.76 -5.25 4.85
C GLU A 46 8.82 -4.28 5.38
N MET A 47 9.05 -4.31 6.68
CA MET A 47 10.19 -3.64 7.32
C MET A 47 11.16 -4.65 7.92
N ARG A 48 12.42 -4.29 8.07
CA ARG A 48 13.47 -5.13 8.65
C ARG A 48 14.33 -4.36 9.64
N GLU A 49 14.64 -4.97 10.78
CA GLU A 49 15.67 -4.48 11.70
C GLU A 49 17.06 -4.80 11.12
N THR A 50 17.90 -3.78 10.99
CA THR A 50 19.12 -3.88 10.16
C THR A 50 20.42 -4.10 10.91
N MET A 51 20.46 -3.85 12.22
CA MET A 51 21.69 -3.79 13.02
C MET A 51 21.83 -4.90 14.07
N GLY A 52 20.84 -5.78 14.18
CA GLY A 52 20.81 -6.86 15.16
C GLY A 52 20.45 -6.40 16.57
N ALA A 53 19.79 -5.25 16.71
CA ALA A 53 19.39 -4.74 18.02
C ALA A 53 18.11 -5.43 18.53
N ASP A 54 18.16 -6.00 19.73
CA ASP A 54 17.07 -6.80 20.32
C ASP A 54 15.95 -5.98 20.97
N PHE A 55 16.11 -4.66 21.09
CA PHE A 55 15.20 -3.78 21.82
C PHE A 55 14.66 -2.61 20.98
N GLU A 56 14.53 -2.80 19.66
CA GLU A 56 13.86 -1.86 18.76
C GLU A 56 12.33 -2.02 18.86
N ILE A 57 11.78 -1.89 20.07
CA ILE A 57 10.41 -2.28 20.44
C ILE A 57 9.41 -1.12 20.47
N TYR A 58 9.86 0.13 20.45
CA TYR A 58 9.04 1.30 20.75
C TYR A 58 8.22 1.81 19.54
N MET A 59 7.36 0.95 19.00
CA MET A 59 6.58 1.25 17.78
C MET A 59 5.29 2.03 18.03
N LEU A 60 4.65 1.88 19.20
CA LEU A 60 3.34 2.49 19.50
C LEU A 60 3.32 4.00 19.18
N GLY A 61 2.40 4.42 18.30
CA GLY A 61 2.21 5.80 17.89
C GLY A 61 3.17 6.29 16.79
N LEU A 62 4.17 5.49 16.40
CA LEU A 62 4.98 5.77 15.22
C LEU A 62 4.17 5.50 13.95
N GLN A 63 4.59 6.12 12.85
CA GLN A 63 3.82 6.16 11.62
C GLN A 63 4.67 5.73 10.41
N ILE A 64 3.99 5.07 9.47
CA ILE A 64 4.44 4.98 8.08
C ILE A 64 3.48 5.86 7.28
N THR A 65 4.03 6.83 6.55
CA THR A 65 3.26 7.73 5.69
C THR A 65 3.62 7.45 4.24
N SER A 66 2.60 7.31 3.39
CA SER A 66 2.69 7.31 1.93
C SER A 66 2.25 8.66 1.37
N ASN A 67 2.26 8.80 0.04
CA ASN A 67 1.68 9.96 -0.63
C ASN A 67 0.16 10.08 -0.43
N SER A 68 -0.54 8.96 -0.20
CA SER A 68 -2.01 8.91 -0.14
C SER A 68 -2.56 8.80 1.29
N SER A 69 -1.81 8.19 2.22
CA SER A 69 -2.34 7.81 3.53
C SER A 69 -1.26 7.73 4.61
N THR A 70 -1.69 7.56 5.86
CA THR A 70 -0.80 7.32 7.00
C THR A 70 -1.30 6.15 7.84
N PHE A 71 -0.40 5.23 8.14
CA PHE A 71 -0.60 4.11 9.05
C PHE A 71 0.09 4.41 10.38
N THR A 72 -0.58 4.12 11.50
CA THR A 72 -0.01 4.29 12.85
C THR A 72 0.07 2.95 13.56
N PHE A 73 1.25 2.61 14.08
CA PHE A 73 1.45 1.41 14.88
C PHE A 73 0.67 1.49 16.20
N ASP A 74 -0.04 0.42 16.54
CA ASP A 74 -0.99 0.38 17.66
C ASP A 74 -0.45 -0.26 18.94
N ARG A 75 0.79 -0.74 18.92
CA ARG A 75 1.43 -1.40 20.07
C ARG A 75 2.96 -1.40 19.99
N TYR A 76 3.58 -1.75 21.12
CA TYR A 76 5.00 -2.10 21.19
C TYR A 76 5.24 -3.51 20.66
N LEU A 77 6.47 -3.80 20.25
CA LEU A 77 6.90 -5.15 19.86
C LEU A 77 7.48 -5.91 21.06
N ASP A 78 7.49 -7.24 20.96
CA ASP A 78 8.12 -8.11 21.95
C ASP A 78 9.57 -8.42 21.56
N PRO A 79 10.57 -8.21 22.43
CA PRO A 79 11.96 -8.58 22.12
C PRO A 79 12.12 -10.11 21.97
N PRO A 80 13.17 -10.60 21.28
CA PRO A 80 14.24 -9.83 20.63
C PRO A 80 13.83 -9.33 19.24
N THR A 81 14.13 -8.08 18.89
CA THR A 81 13.87 -7.51 17.55
C THR A 81 15.00 -7.69 16.54
N GLY A 82 16.17 -8.16 16.96
CA GLY A 82 17.36 -8.20 16.12
C GLY A 82 17.13 -9.03 14.85
N HIS A 83 17.37 -8.41 13.68
CA HIS A 83 17.18 -8.99 12.36
C HIS A 83 15.76 -9.52 12.07
N ARG A 84 14.76 -9.16 12.87
CA ARG A 84 13.37 -9.49 12.58
C ARG A 84 12.82 -8.65 11.44
N HIS A 85 11.71 -9.14 10.91
CA HIS A 85 10.91 -8.47 9.91
C HIS A 85 9.55 -8.07 10.51
N LEU A 86 8.89 -7.08 9.92
CA LEU A 86 7.51 -6.73 10.21
C LEU A 86 6.75 -6.73 8.91
N LEU A 87 5.63 -7.45 8.88
CA LEU A 87 4.72 -7.48 7.76
C LEU A 87 3.49 -6.63 8.08
N ILE A 88 3.34 -5.51 7.39
CA ILE A 88 2.16 -4.64 7.46
C ILE A 88 1.40 -4.81 6.15
N ALA A 89 0.24 -5.45 6.15
CA ALA A 89 -0.46 -5.83 4.91
C ALA A 89 -1.97 -5.69 5.00
N THR A 90 -2.64 -5.57 3.85
CA THR A 90 -4.10 -5.43 3.80
C THR A 90 -4.81 -6.71 4.23
N ALA A 91 -6.09 -6.58 4.61
CA ALA A 91 -6.90 -7.76 4.97
C ALA A 91 -7.08 -8.71 3.77
N ALA A 92 -7.18 -8.17 2.55
CA ALA A 92 -7.26 -8.96 1.32
C ALA A 92 -5.98 -9.77 1.08
N PHE A 93 -4.80 -9.19 1.34
CA PHE A 93 -3.54 -9.95 1.33
C PHE A 93 -3.58 -11.13 2.30
N ALA A 94 -4.00 -10.90 3.55
CA ALA A 94 -4.03 -11.93 4.59
C ALA A 94 -4.97 -13.11 4.27
N ALA A 95 -5.96 -12.91 3.39
CA ALA A 95 -6.90 -13.94 2.97
C ALA A 95 -6.37 -14.85 1.85
N LEU A 96 -5.26 -14.47 1.20
CA LEU A 96 -4.73 -15.24 0.07
C LEU A 96 -4.01 -16.52 0.53
N PRO A 97 -4.17 -17.63 -0.21
CA PRO A 97 -3.35 -18.81 0.00
C PRO A 97 -1.86 -18.49 -0.12
N GLY A 98 -1.07 -18.94 0.85
CA GLY A 98 0.38 -18.72 0.89
C GLY A 98 0.82 -17.41 1.55
N ALA A 99 -0.12 -16.51 1.90
CA ALA A 99 0.19 -15.28 2.63
C ALA A 99 0.66 -15.58 4.06
N PRO A 100 1.84 -15.10 4.48
CA PRO A 100 2.19 -15.03 5.89
C PRO A 100 1.18 -14.14 6.63
N VAL A 101 0.83 -14.51 7.86
CA VAL A 101 -0.07 -13.69 8.70
C VAL A 101 0.58 -12.32 8.93
N PRO A 102 -0.07 -11.19 8.58
CA PRO A 102 0.48 -9.88 8.83
C PRO A 102 0.61 -9.59 10.33
N ASP A 103 1.67 -8.87 10.70
CA ASP A 103 1.83 -8.38 12.07
C ASP A 103 0.89 -7.18 12.31
N PHE A 104 0.65 -6.37 11.30
CA PHE A 104 -0.27 -5.24 11.36
C PHE A 104 -1.16 -5.20 10.13
N LEU A 105 -2.41 -4.76 10.32
CA LEU A 105 -3.35 -4.57 9.21
C LEU A 105 -3.16 -3.19 8.61
N LEU A 106 -2.82 -3.18 7.32
CA LEU A 106 -2.74 -1.99 6.50
C LEU A 106 -4.13 -1.63 5.97
N PRO A 107 -4.53 -0.35 5.93
CA PRO A 107 -5.67 0.08 5.13
C PRO A 107 -5.46 -0.23 3.65
N ASP A 108 -6.55 -0.50 2.93
CA ASP A 108 -6.50 -0.65 1.47
C ASP A 108 -6.04 0.66 0.81
N ASN A 109 -5.45 0.56 -0.38
CA ASN A 109 -5.00 1.71 -1.18
C ASN A 109 -3.97 2.62 -0.47
N PHE A 110 -3.20 2.03 0.46
CA PHE A 110 -2.15 2.75 1.19
C PHE A 110 -0.96 3.11 0.30
N LEU A 111 -0.50 2.21 -0.58
CA LEU A 111 0.58 2.46 -1.53
C LEU A 111 0.02 2.98 -2.86
N SER A 112 0.70 3.96 -3.43
CA SER A 112 0.45 4.44 -4.80
C SER A 112 1.17 3.53 -5.82
N THR A 113 0.41 2.89 -6.71
CA THR A 113 0.95 1.96 -7.72
C THR A 113 1.81 2.65 -8.79
N GLY A 114 1.54 3.92 -9.08
CA GLY A 114 2.33 4.75 -10.01
C GLY A 114 3.68 5.23 -9.45
N GLY A 115 4.00 4.92 -8.19
CA GLY A 115 5.19 5.36 -7.47
C GLY A 115 4.84 6.13 -6.22
N ASP A 116 5.67 6.00 -5.18
CA ASP A 116 5.38 6.49 -3.85
C ASP A 116 6.62 7.01 -3.13
N THR A 117 6.42 7.74 -2.04
CA THR A 117 7.43 8.02 -1.03
C THR A 117 6.92 7.55 0.31
N LEU A 118 7.45 6.42 0.77
CA LEU A 118 7.20 5.92 2.09
C LEU A 118 8.15 6.57 3.09
N VAL A 119 7.60 7.10 4.16
CA VAL A 119 8.35 7.71 5.26
C VAL A 119 7.99 6.98 6.55
N TYR A 120 8.94 6.26 7.12
CA TYR A 120 8.83 5.71 8.46
C TYR A 120 9.33 6.74 9.47
N TYR A 121 8.37 7.45 10.08
CA TYR A 121 8.59 8.52 11.05
C TYR A 121 9.69 9.51 10.61
N VAL A 122 10.76 9.69 11.40
CA VAL A 122 11.92 10.49 11.02
C VAL A 122 13.16 9.64 10.69
N TYR A 123 13.01 8.31 10.67
CA TYR A 123 14.13 7.37 10.72
C TYR A 123 14.52 6.80 9.36
N ASP A 124 13.52 6.45 8.54
CA ASP A 124 13.75 5.92 7.20
C ASP A 124 12.78 6.53 6.20
N ALA A 125 13.24 6.71 4.97
CA ALA A 125 12.42 7.17 3.87
C ALA A 125 12.87 6.47 2.59
N TRP A 126 11.91 6.05 1.78
CA TRP A 126 12.15 5.39 0.52
C TRP A 126 11.18 5.89 -0.55
N THR A 127 11.74 6.58 -1.54
CA THR A 127 11.03 6.95 -2.78
C THR A 127 11.30 5.91 -3.84
N PHE A 128 10.25 5.45 -4.51
CA PHE A 128 10.32 4.49 -5.61
C PHE A 128 9.38 4.86 -6.76
N GLY A 129 9.71 4.36 -7.95
CA GLY A 129 8.88 4.50 -9.15
C GLY A 129 7.69 3.53 -9.14
N PRO A 130 7.04 3.29 -10.29
CA PRO A 130 5.88 2.41 -10.36
C PRO A 130 6.16 1.01 -9.76
N LEU A 131 5.18 0.50 -9.01
CA LEU A 131 5.22 -0.87 -8.47
C LEU A 131 4.88 -1.89 -9.56
N PRO A 132 5.43 -3.12 -9.50
CA PRO A 132 4.88 -4.23 -10.26
C PRO A 132 3.42 -4.44 -9.88
N THR A 133 2.55 -4.62 -10.87
CA THR A 133 1.10 -4.85 -10.70
C THR A 133 0.65 -6.18 -11.30
N ASP A 134 1.60 -7.07 -11.57
CA ASP A 134 1.39 -8.39 -12.16
C ASP A 134 0.84 -9.43 -11.18
N GLY A 135 0.66 -9.04 -9.91
CA GLY A 135 0.08 -9.87 -8.86
C GLY A 135 1.05 -10.87 -8.23
N VAL A 136 2.29 -10.98 -8.72
CA VAL A 136 3.26 -11.99 -8.26
C VAL A 136 4.63 -11.44 -7.92
N ASN A 137 5.01 -10.28 -8.45
CA ASN A 137 6.30 -9.66 -8.15
C ASN A 137 6.15 -8.47 -7.20
N SER A 138 7.15 -8.26 -6.35
CA SER A 138 7.28 -7.12 -5.45
C SER A 138 8.51 -6.29 -5.82
N LEU A 139 8.61 -5.09 -5.23
CA LEU A 139 9.79 -4.25 -5.30
C LEU A 139 10.56 -4.36 -3.99
N ARG A 140 11.84 -4.76 -4.09
CA ARG A 140 12.76 -4.81 -2.95
C ARG A 140 13.55 -3.50 -2.82
N ARG A 141 14.05 -3.20 -1.62
CA ARG A 141 14.77 -1.95 -1.34
C ARG A 141 16.06 -1.76 -2.14
N ASP A 142 16.66 -2.84 -2.63
CA ASP A 142 17.79 -2.79 -3.55
C ASP A 142 17.39 -2.36 -4.99
N GLY A 143 16.10 -2.09 -5.21
CA GLY A 143 15.54 -1.68 -6.49
C GLY A 143 15.24 -2.84 -7.43
N LEU A 144 15.46 -4.08 -7.00
CA LEU A 144 15.17 -5.26 -7.80
C LEU A 144 13.69 -5.63 -7.71
N ILE A 145 13.14 -6.00 -8.86
CA ILE A 145 11.82 -6.63 -8.97
C ILE A 145 12.03 -8.13 -8.99
N GLY A 146 11.28 -8.85 -8.16
CA GLY A 146 11.31 -10.31 -8.09
C GLY A 146 10.05 -10.86 -7.41
N PRO A 147 9.93 -12.20 -7.27
CA PRO A 147 8.76 -12.79 -6.64
C PRO A 147 8.52 -12.21 -5.25
N ASN A 148 7.26 -11.90 -4.94
CA ASN A 148 6.89 -11.43 -3.62
C ASN A 148 7.27 -12.47 -2.57
N SER A 149 8.02 -12.07 -1.55
CA SER A 149 8.55 -12.99 -0.53
C SER A 149 8.50 -12.42 0.89
N PRO A 150 7.37 -11.81 1.33
CA PRO A 150 7.32 -11.15 2.62
C PRO A 150 7.59 -12.11 3.77
N THR A 151 8.14 -11.57 4.86
CA THR A 151 8.42 -12.25 6.12
C THR A 151 7.77 -11.48 7.26
N ASN A 152 7.00 -12.16 8.11
CA ASN A 152 6.41 -11.55 9.30
C ASN A 152 7.34 -11.63 10.52
N TYR A 153 6.92 -11.07 11.65
CA TYR A 153 7.70 -11.01 12.89
C TYR A 153 8.02 -12.38 13.47
N SER A 154 7.18 -13.38 13.23
CA SER A 154 7.41 -14.77 13.64
C SER A 154 8.45 -15.50 12.78
N GLY A 155 8.92 -14.88 11.69
CA GLY A 155 9.82 -15.48 10.72
C GLY A 155 9.13 -16.36 9.67
N ALA A 156 7.79 -16.33 9.60
CA ALA A 156 7.06 -17.01 8.54
C ALA A 156 7.21 -16.23 7.24
N THR A 157 7.58 -16.92 6.17
CA THR A 157 7.71 -16.38 4.82
C THR A 157 6.80 -17.13 3.85
N GLY A 158 6.42 -16.47 2.76
CA GLY A 158 5.54 -17.04 1.75
C GLY A 158 5.44 -16.11 0.53
N SER A 159 4.74 -16.59 -0.48
CA SER A 159 4.43 -15.82 -1.68
C SER A 159 2.94 -15.95 -1.96
N ILE A 160 2.34 -14.86 -2.42
CA ILE A 160 0.95 -14.81 -2.86
C ILE A 160 0.87 -14.76 -4.39
N ASN A 161 -0.31 -15.06 -4.91
CA ASN A 161 -0.69 -14.78 -6.29
C ASN A 161 -1.99 -13.97 -6.25
N ALA A 162 -1.87 -12.67 -6.48
CA ALA A 162 -3.02 -11.77 -6.56
C ALA A 162 -3.58 -11.77 -8.00
N PRO A 163 -4.89 -11.57 -8.18
CA PRO A 163 -5.49 -11.44 -9.50
C PRO A 163 -4.77 -10.40 -10.37
N ALA A 164 -4.18 -10.85 -11.48
CA ALA A 164 -3.43 -10.01 -12.39
C ALA A 164 -4.36 -9.23 -13.33
N CYS A 165 -3.91 -8.06 -13.76
CA CYS A 165 -4.57 -7.25 -14.80
C CYS A 165 -4.25 -7.78 -16.20
N SER A 166 -4.72 -8.98 -16.55
CA SER A 166 -4.32 -9.69 -17.78
C SER A 166 -5.44 -9.92 -18.81
N GLY A 167 -6.70 -9.75 -18.41
CA GLY A 167 -7.87 -9.89 -19.29
C GLY A 167 -8.15 -8.64 -20.12
N PRO A 168 -8.89 -8.76 -21.24
CA PRO A 168 -9.40 -7.62 -21.97
C PRO A 168 -10.26 -6.71 -21.07
N CYS A 169 -10.15 -5.39 -21.23
CA CYS A 169 -11.06 -4.47 -20.54
C CYS A 169 -12.51 -4.72 -20.97
N GLY A 170 -13.41 -4.86 -19.99
CA GLY A 170 -14.81 -5.24 -20.19
C GLY A 170 -15.08 -6.75 -20.11
N ASP A 171 -14.07 -7.59 -19.91
CA ASP A 171 -14.21 -9.03 -19.62
C ASP A 171 -14.58 -9.21 -18.14
N SER A 172 -15.82 -8.84 -17.81
CA SER A 172 -16.33 -8.84 -16.45
C SER A 172 -16.52 -10.23 -15.86
N ASN A 173 -16.54 -11.29 -16.68
CA ASN A 173 -16.66 -12.65 -16.17
C ASN A 173 -15.32 -13.42 -16.11
N CYS A 174 -14.23 -12.82 -16.61
CA CYS A 174 -12.87 -13.35 -16.66
C CYS A 174 -12.71 -14.60 -17.57
N ASP A 175 -13.49 -14.73 -18.64
CA ASP A 175 -13.43 -15.89 -19.55
C ASP A 175 -12.51 -15.67 -20.78
N GLY A 176 -11.91 -14.48 -20.89
CA GLY A 176 -11.02 -14.08 -21.97
C GLY A 176 -11.72 -13.47 -23.18
N GLN A 177 -13.05 -13.33 -23.17
CA GLN A 177 -13.83 -12.78 -24.29
C GLN A 177 -14.83 -11.73 -23.82
N VAL A 178 -14.71 -10.51 -24.33
CA VAL A 178 -15.72 -9.46 -24.09
C VAL A 178 -16.92 -9.65 -25.01
N ASN A 179 -18.06 -10.03 -24.45
CA ASN A 179 -19.30 -10.27 -25.18
C ASN A 179 -20.54 -10.13 -24.26
N VAL A 180 -21.72 -10.55 -24.74
CA VAL A 180 -22.99 -10.41 -24.00
C VAL A 180 -23.02 -11.20 -22.67
N LEU A 181 -22.16 -12.22 -22.53
CA LEU A 181 -22.07 -13.05 -21.32
C LEU A 181 -21.43 -12.30 -20.14
N ASP A 182 -20.75 -11.18 -20.38
CA ASP A 182 -20.17 -10.33 -19.33
C ASP A 182 -21.21 -9.52 -18.58
N ILE A 183 -22.40 -9.28 -19.16
CA ILE A 183 -23.40 -8.33 -18.62
C ILE A 183 -23.77 -8.65 -17.17
N ASN A 184 -24.06 -9.92 -16.85
CA ASN A 184 -24.48 -10.28 -15.49
C ASN A 184 -23.35 -10.12 -14.47
N ALA A 185 -22.12 -10.40 -14.89
CA ALA A 185 -20.94 -10.22 -14.04
C ALA A 185 -20.67 -8.72 -13.83
N PHE A 186 -20.71 -7.91 -14.89
CA PHE A 186 -20.56 -6.46 -14.81
C PHE A 186 -21.63 -5.81 -13.92
N VAL A 187 -22.90 -6.20 -14.07
CA VAL A 187 -23.99 -5.74 -13.19
C VAL A 187 -23.71 -6.10 -11.73
N THR A 188 -23.17 -7.29 -11.46
CA THR A 188 -22.74 -7.68 -10.11
C THR A 188 -21.62 -6.76 -9.64
N ALA A 189 -20.58 -6.52 -10.45
CA ALA A 189 -19.44 -5.68 -10.12
C ALA A 189 -19.85 -4.25 -9.71
N VAL A 190 -20.75 -3.62 -10.47
CA VAL A 190 -21.26 -2.27 -10.19
C VAL A 190 -22.07 -2.21 -8.89
N SER A 191 -22.70 -3.31 -8.49
CA SER A 191 -23.59 -3.36 -7.32
C SER A 191 -22.93 -3.86 -6.04
N ASP A 192 -21.99 -4.79 -6.15
CA ASP A 192 -21.39 -5.52 -5.04
C ASP A 192 -20.03 -6.09 -5.47
N ARG A 193 -18.97 -5.35 -5.13
CA ARG A 193 -17.58 -5.76 -5.37
C ARG A 193 -17.24 -7.09 -4.72
N ALA A 194 -17.61 -7.29 -3.45
CA ALA A 194 -17.25 -8.50 -2.72
C ALA A 194 -17.93 -9.75 -3.31
N ALA A 195 -19.18 -9.63 -3.75
CA ALA A 195 -19.88 -10.71 -4.43
C ALA A 195 -19.30 -11.05 -5.80
N TRP A 196 -18.72 -10.06 -6.50
CA TRP A 196 -17.99 -10.28 -7.74
C TRP A 196 -16.65 -10.98 -7.49
N GLU A 197 -15.83 -10.45 -6.58
CA GLU A 197 -14.49 -11.00 -6.25
C GLU A 197 -14.57 -12.43 -5.71
N ALA A 198 -15.68 -12.82 -5.07
CA ALA A 198 -15.91 -14.19 -4.63
C ALA A 198 -16.14 -15.20 -5.79
N LYS A 199 -16.34 -14.74 -7.03
CA LYS A 199 -16.70 -15.57 -8.19
C LYS A 199 -15.69 -15.50 -9.34
N HIS A 200 -14.77 -14.53 -9.31
CA HIS A 200 -13.97 -14.14 -10.45
C HIS A 200 -12.50 -13.97 -10.03
N ASP A 201 -11.59 -14.60 -10.78
CA ASP A 201 -10.17 -14.70 -10.44
C ASP A 201 -9.28 -13.67 -11.17
N CYS A 202 -9.89 -12.73 -11.91
CA CYS A 202 -9.18 -11.62 -12.55
C CYS A 202 -9.31 -10.31 -11.75
N SER A 203 -8.45 -9.33 -12.05
CA SER A 203 -8.46 -8.04 -11.35
C SER A 203 -9.81 -7.32 -11.51
N PHE A 204 -10.46 -6.98 -10.39
CA PHE A 204 -11.78 -6.35 -10.34
C PHE A 204 -11.84 -5.07 -11.17
N CYS A 205 -10.92 -4.14 -10.94
CA CYS A 205 -10.91 -2.87 -11.67
C CYS A 205 -10.56 -3.06 -13.14
N CYS A 206 -9.61 -3.94 -13.46
CA CYS A 206 -9.27 -4.17 -14.85
C CYS A 206 -10.46 -4.77 -15.62
N ALA A 207 -11.24 -5.65 -15.02
CA ALA A 207 -12.39 -6.20 -15.69
C ALA A 207 -13.52 -5.17 -15.86
N ASN A 208 -13.69 -4.24 -14.91
CA ASN A 208 -14.95 -3.50 -14.75
C ASN A 208 -14.85 -1.96 -14.78
N ASP A 209 -13.66 -1.35 -14.62
CA ASP A 209 -13.45 0.10 -14.76
C ASP A 209 -13.14 0.42 -16.23
N VAL A 210 -14.20 0.47 -17.02
CA VAL A 210 -14.11 0.56 -18.48
C VAL A 210 -13.97 2.00 -18.98
N ASN A 211 -14.23 2.99 -18.12
CA ASN A 211 -14.01 4.39 -18.43
C ASN A 211 -12.66 4.92 -17.92
N ALA A 212 -11.92 4.10 -17.15
CA ALA A 212 -10.59 4.37 -16.62
C ALA A 212 -10.56 5.59 -15.67
N ASP A 213 -11.65 5.84 -14.94
CA ASP A 213 -11.75 6.94 -13.98
C ASP A 213 -11.29 6.56 -12.56
N GLY A 214 -10.97 5.30 -12.35
CA GLY A 214 -10.50 4.77 -11.08
C GLY A 214 -11.58 4.14 -10.24
N ALA A 215 -12.84 4.11 -10.69
CA ALA A 215 -13.96 3.64 -9.90
C ALA A 215 -14.98 2.83 -10.72
N VAL A 216 -15.19 1.57 -10.36
CA VAL A 216 -16.26 0.75 -10.94
C VAL A 216 -17.62 1.20 -10.42
N ASN A 217 -18.41 1.86 -11.27
CA ASN A 217 -19.72 2.42 -10.92
C ASN A 217 -20.65 2.56 -12.14
N VAL A 218 -21.78 3.26 -11.99
CA VAL A 218 -22.79 3.42 -13.06
C VAL A 218 -22.25 4.15 -14.31
N LEU A 219 -21.20 4.96 -14.16
CA LEU A 219 -20.56 5.69 -15.25
C LEU A 219 -19.83 4.78 -16.23
N ASP A 220 -19.50 3.55 -15.83
CA ASP A 220 -18.90 2.53 -16.67
C ASP A 220 -19.88 1.94 -17.69
N ILE A 221 -21.20 1.99 -17.45
CA ILE A 221 -22.20 1.29 -18.28
C ILE A 221 -22.07 1.65 -19.76
N ASN A 222 -21.91 2.93 -20.10
CA ASN A 222 -21.81 3.34 -21.50
C ASN A 222 -20.52 2.83 -22.16
N GLY A 223 -19.40 2.83 -21.42
CA GLY A 223 -18.14 2.27 -21.90
C GLY A 223 -18.23 0.75 -22.06
N PHE A 224 -18.88 0.06 -21.12
CA PHE A 224 -19.08 -1.37 -21.14
C PHE A 224 -19.95 -1.82 -22.32
N VAL A 225 -21.06 -1.12 -22.61
CA VAL A 225 -21.89 -1.41 -23.78
C VAL A 225 -21.09 -1.29 -25.09
N ASN A 226 -20.22 -0.28 -25.18
CA ASN A 226 -19.33 -0.15 -26.33
C ASN A 226 -18.33 -1.31 -26.40
N ALA A 227 -17.72 -1.69 -25.26
CA ALA A 227 -16.77 -2.78 -25.17
C ALA A 227 -17.36 -4.12 -25.62
N VAL A 228 -18.60 -4.43 -25.23
CA VAL A 228 -19.33 -5.62 -25.70
C VAL A 228 -19.55 -5.59 -27.22
N GLY A 229 -19.78 -4.40 -27.80
CA GLY A 229 -19.91 -4.23 -29.25
C GLY A 229 -18.61 -4.37 -30.03
N SER A 230 -17.47 -4.06 -29.41
CA SER A 230 -16.13 -4.07 -30.05
C SER A 230 -15.24 -5.26 -29.66
N GLY A 231 -15.64 -6.07 -28.68
CA GLY A 231 -14.78 -7.13 -28.13
C GLY A 231 -13.68 -6.60 -27.19
N GLY A 232 -13.92 -5.45 -26.54
CA GLY A 232 -13.00 -4.83 -25.57
C GLY A 232 -12.99 -3.30 -25.65
N CYS A 233 -12.42 -2.66 -24.63
CA CYS A 233 -12.30 -1.20 -24.55
C CYS A 233 -11.28 -0.62 -25.56
N SER A 234 -11.47 0.65 -25.93
CA SER A 234 -10.58 1.39 -26.85
C SER A 234 -9.36 2.03 -26.17
N GLY A 235 -9.34 2.08 -24.83
CA GLY A 235 -8.21 2.52 -24.01
C GLY A 235 -7.52 1.34 -23.31
N GLY A 236 -6.27 1.54 -22.90
CA GLY A 236 -5.62 0.63 -21.96
C GLY A 236 -6.39 0.56 -20.64
N ASN A 237 -6.06 -0.42 -19.81
CA ASN A 237 -6.80 -0.76 -18.61
C ASN A 237 -6.00 -0.27 -17.39
N PRO A 238 -6.01 1.03 -17.04
CA PRO A 238 -5.32 1.46 -15.85
C PRO A 238 -6.01 0.82 -14.64
N PRO A 239 -5.24 0.44 -13.62
CA PRO A 239 -5.84 0.04 -12.36
C PRO A 239 -6.68 1.18 -11.75
N CYS A 240 -7.63 0.81 -10.88
CA CYS A 240 -8.34 1.81 -10.09
C CYS A 240 -7.34 2.73 -9.38
N LEU A 241 -7.68 4.02 -9.37
CA LEU A 241 -6.93 5.00 -8.59
C LEU A 241 -7.41 4.97 -7.12
N PRO A 242 -6.51 5.24 -6.16
CA PRO A 242 -6.84 5.31 -4.73
C PRO A 242 -7.82 6.44 -4.39
#